data_AF-A0A1H4C5F3-F1
#
_entry.id   AF-A0A1H4C5F3-F1
#
_cell.length_a   1.000
_cell.length_b   1.000
_cell.length_c   1.000
_cell.angle_alpha   90.00
_cell.angle_beta   90.00
_cell.angle_gamma   90.00
#
_symmetry.space_group_name_H-M   'P 1'
#
loop_
_entity.id
_entity.type
_entity.pdbx_description
1 polymer ?
#
loop_
_entity_poly.entity_id
_entity_poly.type
_entity_poly.pdbx_seq_one_letter_code
_entity_poly.pdbx_strand_id
1 'polypeptide(L)'
;MSENYILVKNVNQQDLERILMDLANLYSETEFVNGIQLYREKGNYDSFLILFSVQPDFERFNYFVNYINYPKGYDKFSPKLSGYYQTSQINETYEFNYGEWLMIYVSKTDTAFDNVHAVNSKNESFLYDFGGKIKKLSTTEVPFKWTAINQDNYHHIIAIYSSKSFEQSEPKAWWKFW
;
A
#
# COMPACT_ATOMS: atom_id res chain seq x y z
N MET A 1 -3.76 -15.36 -10.54
CA MET A 1 -3.33 -13.96 -10.70
C MET A 1 -2.39 -13.65 -9.55
N SER A 2 -1.30 -12.95 -9.80
CA SER A 2 -0.44 -12.47 -8.72
C SER A 2 -1.01 -11.14 -8.25
N GLU A 3 -1.48 -11.09 -7.01
CA GLU A 3 -1.98 -9.87 -6.39
C GLU A 3 -0.80 -8.99 -5.98
N ASN A 4 -0.90 -7.67 -6.15
CA ASN A 4 0.05 -6.74 -5.55
C ASN A 4 -0.24 -6.68 -4.05
N TYR A 5 0.79 -6.47 -3.25
CA TYR A 5 0.67 -6.56 -1.79
C TYR A 5 1.68 -5.67 -1.09
N ILE A 6 1.36 -5.32 0.15
CA ILE A 6 2.26 -4.56 1.03
C ILE A 6 2.58 -5.41 2.25
N LEU A 7 3.86 -5.51 2.58
CA LEU A 7 4.34 -6.09 3.82
C LEU A 7 4.76 -4.99 4.78
N VAL A 8 4.30 -5.10 6.02
CA VAL A 8 4.59 -4.14 7.08
C VAL A 8 5.09 -4.91 8.30
N LYS A 9 6.26 -4.55 8.81
CA LYS A 9 6.85 -5.14 10.02
C LYS A 9 7.18 -4.07 11.05
N ASN A 10 7.41 -4.49 12.30
CA ASN A 10 7.78 -3.62 13.41
C ASN A 10 6.69 -2.57 13.73
N VAL A 11 5.43 -3.01 13.75
CA VAL A 11 4.27 -2.13 14.02
C VAL A 11 3.28 -2.79 14.97
N ASN A 12 2.51 -1.98 15.70
CA ASN A 12 1.37 -2.45 16.47
C ASN A 12 0.15 -2.61 15.55
N GLN A 13 -0.58 -3.71 15.68
CA GLN A 13 -1.84 -3.96 14.96
C GLN A 13 -2.83 -2.81 15.12
N GLN A 14 -3.04 -2.30 16.33
CA GLN A 14 -4.05 -1.27 16.59
C GLN A 14 -3.76 0.04 15.86
N ASP A 15 -2.49 0.45 15.83
CA ASP A 15 -2.08 1.65 15.09
C ASP A 15 -2.22 1.40 13.59
N LEU A 16 -1.78 0.24 13.10
CA LEU A 16 -1.89 -0.11 11.68
C LEU A 16 -3.36 -0.13 11.21
N GLU A 17 -4.28 -0.71 11.99
CA GLU A 17 -5.71 -0.71 11.67
C GLU A 17 -6.28 0.69 11.54
N ARG A 18 -5.94 1.60 12.47
CA ARG A 18 -6.39 3.00 12.41
C ARG A 18 -5.79 3.74 11.22
N ILE A 19 -4.50 3.53 10.94
CA ILE A 19 -3.82 4.10 9.77
C ILE A 19 -4.50 3.65 8.48
N LEU A 20 -4.85 2.37 8.37
CA LEU A 20 -5.54 1.85 7.18
C LEU A 20 -7.00 2.34 7.10
N MET A 21 -7.66 2.57 8.22
CA MET A 21 -8.97 3.23 8.26
C MET A 21 -8.87 4.68 7.79
N ASP A 22 -7.86 5.43 8.24
CA ASP A 22 -7.62 6.81 7.82
C ASP A 22 -7.29 6.89 6.33
N LEU A 23 -6.50 5.95 5.81
CA LEU A 23 -6.25 5.78 4.37
C LEU A 23 -7.57 5.54 3.62
N ALA A 24 -8.39 4.58 4.08
CA ALA A 24 -9.67 4.26 3.44
C ALA A 24 -10.64 5.45 3.43
N ASN A 25 -10.64 6.27 4.48
CA ASN A 25 -11.44 7.48 4.54
C ASN A 25 -10.91 8.57 3.61
N LEU A 26 -9.59 8.75 3.55
CA LEU A 26 -8.94 9.74 2.70
C LEU A 26 -9.20 9.49 1.21
N TYR A 27 -9.15 8.23 0.79
CA TYR A 27 -9.35 7.80 -0.60
C TYR A 27 -10.73 7.18 -0.86
N SER A 28 -11.72 7.49 -0.01
CA SER A 28 -13.08 6.91 -0.05
C SER A 28 -13.83 7.11 -1.36
N GLU A 29 -13.46 8.10 -2.17
CA GLU A 29 -14.04 8.33 -3.50
C GLU A 29 -13.47 7.38 -4.58
N THR A 30 -12.49 6.55 -4.23
CA THR A 30 -11.89 5.53 -5.11
C THR A 30 -12.33 4.14 -4.69
N GLU A 31 -12.48 3.22 -5.66
CA GLU A 31 -12.84 1.83 -5.37
C GLU A 31 -11.71 1.03 -4.71
N PHE A 32 -10.46 1.48 -4.86
CA PHE A 32 -9.26 0.75 -4.42
C PHE A 32 -9.15 0.56 -2.91
N VAL A 33 -9.82 1.41 -2.12
CA VAL A 33 -9.83 1.30 -0.65
C VAL A 33 -11.09 0.63 -0.10
N ASN A 34 -11.96 0.11 -0.97
CA ASN A 34 -13.16 -0.60 -0.57
C ASN A 34 -12.83 -2.06 -0.23
N GLY A 35 -12.52 -2.33 1.05
CA GLY A 35 -12.15 -3.67 1.52
C GLY A 35 -10.64 -3.91 1.49
N ILE A 36 -9.88 -3.06 2.19
CA ILE A 36 -8.46 -3.32 2.48
C ILE A 36 -8.40 -4.50 3.45
N GLN A 37 -7.75 -5.59 3.06
CA GLN A 37 -7.68 -6.81 3.85
C GLN A 37 -6.36 -6.83 4.64
N LEU A 38 -6.47 -6.87 5.97
CA LEU A 38 -5.32 -6.95 6.86
C LEU A 38 -5.15 -8.38 7.39
N TYR A 39 -3.94 -8.90 7.26
CA TYR A 39 -3.55 -10.21 7.76
C TYR A 39 -2.33 -10.12 8.66
N ARG A 40 -2.22 -11.01 9.64
CA ARG A 40 -1.04 -11.20 10.51
C ARG A 40 -0.27 -12.45 10.12
N GLU A 41 1.05 -12.37 10.06
CA GLU A 41 1.92 -13.54 9.85
C GLU A 41 1.86 -14.50 11.06
N LYS A 42 1.72 -15.80 10.79
CA LYS A 42 1.67 -16.83 11.84
C LYS A 42 2.96 -16.88 12.64
N GLY A 43 2.84 -16.85 13.97
CA GLY A 43 3.98 -16.85 14.87
C GLY A 43 4.70 -15.50 15.00
N ASN A 44 4.20 -14.44 14.35
CA ASN A 44 4.79 -13.11 14.42
C ASN A 44 3.75 -12.02 14.71
N TYR A 45 3.89 -11.34 15.84
CA TYR A 45 2.87 -10.39 16.32
C TYR A 45 2.95 -9.01 15.66
N ASP A 46 4.10 -8.65 15.10
CA ASP A 46 4.40 -7.31 14.56
C ASP A 46 4.60 -7.29 13.03
N SER A 47 4.21 -8.37 12.34
CA SER A 47 4.39 -8.59 10.90
C SER A 47 3.04 -8.86 10.23
N PHE A 48 2.74 -8.03 9.23
CA PHE A 48 1.43 -7.94 8.60
C PHE A 48 1.54 -7.93 7.07
N LEU A 49 0.51 -8.49 6.45
CA LEU A 49 0.26 -8.46 5.02
C LEU A 49 -1.00 -7.63 4.77
N ILE A 50 -0.93 -6.72 3.80
CA ILE A 50 -2.04 -5.92 3.34
C ILE A 50 -2.33 -6.30 1.89
N LEU A 51 -3.59 -6.66 1.63
CA LEU A 51 -4.14 -6.90 0.30
C LEU A 51 -5.30 -5.94 0.04
N PHE A 52 -5.64 -5.74 -1.23
CA PHE A 52 -6.74 -4.89 -1.65
C PHE A 52 -7.77 -5.73 -2.40
N SER A 53 -9.05 -5.62 -2.02
CA SER A 53 -10.14 -6.33 -2.72
C SER A 53 -10.28 -5.90 -4.18
N VAL A 54 -9.95 -4.63 -4.46
CA VAL A 54 -9.75 -4.11 -5.82
C VAL A 54 -8.31 -3.64 -5.92
N GLN A 55 -7.55 -4.18 -6.87
CA GLN A 55 -6.13 -3.86 -7.03
C GLN A 55 -5.97 -2.37 -7.40
N PRO A 56 -5.21 -1.58 -6.63
CA PRO A 56 -4.90 -0.21 -7.01
C PRO A 56 -4.05 -0.18 -8.27
N ASP A 57 -4.26 0.85 -9.08
CA ASP A 57 -3.28 1.19 -10.12
C ASP A 57 -1.93 1.58 -9.50
N PHE A 58 -0.92 1.71 -10.36
CA PHE A 58 0.44 1.97 -9.92
C PHE A 58 0.54 3.26 -9.12
N GLU A 59 -0.09 4.34 -9.58
CA GLU A 59 -0.08 5.64 -8.90
C GLU A 59 -0.64 5.53 -7.47
N ARG A 60 -1.86 5.00 -7.30
CA ARG A 60 -2.50 4.90 -5.98
C ARG A 60 -1.76 3.93 -5.08
N PHE A 61 -1.20 2.84 -5.62
CA PHE A 61 -0.38 1.92 -4.83
C PHE A 61 0.85 2.61 -4.23
N ASN A 62 1.55 3.43 -5.02
CA ASN A 62 2.69 4.22 -4.54
C ASN A 62 2.26 5.23 -3.46
N TYR A 63 1.11 5.90 -3.62
CA TYR A 63 0.56 6.78 -2.59
C TYR A 63 0.24 6.01 -1.29
N PHE A 64 -0.30 4.79 -1.39
CA PHE A 64 -0.64 3.98 -0.22
C PHE A 64 0.62 3.52 0.53
N VAL A 65 1.66 3.09 -0.20
CA VAL A 65 2.97 2.75 0.38
C VAL A 65 3.55 3.93 1.15
N ASN A 66 3.55 5.13 0.55
CA ASN A 66 4.04 6.34 1.21
C ASN A 66 3.19 6.73 2.43
N TYR A 67 1.86 6.70 2.30
CA TYR A 67 0.96 7.08 3.39
C TYR A 67 1.14 6.17 4.61
N ILE A 68 1.21 4.85 4.39
CA ILE A 68 1.42 3.90 5.50
C ILE A 68 2.80 4.12 6.13
N ASN A 69 3.82 4.50 5.34
CA ASN A 69 5.14 4.81 5.89
C ASN A 69 5.16 6.13 6.70
N TYR A 70 4.39 7.14 6.28
CA TYR A 70 4.27 8.43 6.95
C TYR A 70 2.80 8.78 7.29
N PRO A 71 2.18 8.06 8.23
CA PRO A 71 0.79 8.30 8.55
C PRO A 71 0.63 9.60 9.33
N LYS A 72 -0.32 10.42 8.90
CA LYS A 72 -0.60 11.71 9.53
C LYS A 72 -1.07 11.51 10.98
N GLY A 73 -0.41 12.14 11.93
CA GLY A 73 -0.77 12.06 13.36
C GLY A 73 -0.12 10.90 14.13
N TYR A 74 0.79 10.15 13.51
CA TYR A 74 1.47 8.99 14.09
C TYR A 74 3.00 9.18 14.12
N ASP A 75 3.48 10.22 14.79
CA ASP A 75 4.91 10.63 14.79
C ASP A 75 5.89 9.55 15.31
N LYS A 76 5.41 8.57 16.08
CA LYS A 76 6.20 7.46 16.60
C LYS A 76 6.13 6.19 15.76
N PHE A 77 5.33 6.19 14.70
CA PHE A 77 5.16 5.03 13.83
C PHE A 77 6.35 4.93 12.87
N SER A 78 7.11 3.84 12.98
CA SER A 78 8.32 3.62 12.18
C SER A 78 8.34 2.18 11.63
N PRO A 79 7.55 1.94 10.57
CA PRO A 79 7.41 0.61 10.01
C PRO A 79 8.66 0.20 9.23
N LYS A 80 8.88 -1.10 9.10
CA LYS A 80 9.65 -1.67 7.98
C LYS A 80 8.66 -2.08 6.92
N LEU A 81 8.53 -1.27 5.87
CA LEU A 81 7.50 -1.43 4.85
C LEU A 81 8.11 -1.74 3.48
N SER A 82 7.47 -2.64 2.73
CA SER A 82 7.78 -2.90 1.32
C SER A 82 6.51 -3.27 0.57
N GLY A 83 6.23 -2.53 -0.51
CA GLY A 83 5.19 -2.87 -1.47
C GLY A 83 5.77 -3.72 -2.59
N TYR A 84 4.97 -4.64 -3.14
CA TYR A 84 5.34 -5.44 -4.30
C TYR A 84 4.28 -5.27 -5.37
N TYR A 85 4.73 -4.81 -6.55
CA TYR A 85 3.84 -4.49 -7.67
C TYR A 85 4.32 -5.17 -8.94
N GLN A 86 3.39 -5.79 -9.67
CA GLN A 86 3.68 -6.46 -10.93
C GLN A 86 3.55 -5.48 -12.10
N THR A 87 4.61 -5.32 -12.89
CA THR A 87 4.64 -4.32 -13.97
C THR A 87 3.67 -4.63 -15.11
N SER A 88 3.17 -5.86 -15.21
CA SER A 88 2.11 -6.22 -16.15
C SER A 88 0.76 -5.54 -15.86
N GLN A 89 0.60 -4.94 -14.69
CA GLN A 89 -0.61 -4.21 -14.29
C GLN A 89 -0.45 -2.69 -14.44
N ILE A 90 0.73 -2.23 -14.87
CA ILE A 90 1.00 -0.83 -15.17
C ILE A 90 0.50 -0.55 -16.59
N ASN A 91 -0.39 0.41 -16.73
CA ASN A 91 -0.94 0.82 -18.03
C ASN A 91 -0.13 1.94 -18.68
N GLU A 92 0.67 2.66 -17.88
CA GLU A 92 1.55 3.73 -18.29
C GLU A 92 2.83 3.21 -18.95
N THR A 93 3.42 4.03 -19.82
CA THR A 93 4.69 3.69 -20.47
C THR A 93 5.86 4.13 -19.61
N TYR A 94 6.47 3.18 -18.91
CA TYR A 94 7.73 3.37 -18.16
C TYR A 94 8.83 2.45 -18.70
N GLU A 95 10.07 2.66 -18.26
CA GLU A 95 11.24 1.84 -18.67
C GLU A 95 11.26 0.42 -18.07
N PHE A 96 10.17 -0.03 -17.45
CA PHE A 96 10.08 -1.35 -16.83
C PHE A 96 9.88 -2.44 -17.87
N ASN A 97 10.47 -3.62 -17.63
CA ASN A 97 10.16 -4.80 -18.42
C ASN A 97 8.77 -5.31 -18.03
N TYR A 98 7.94 -5.66 -19.01
CA TYR A 98 6.61 -6.21 -18.75
C TYR A 98 6.68 -7.53 -17.95
N GLY A 99 5.85 -7.64 -16.91
CA GLY A 99 5.70 -8.84 -16.10
C GLY A 99 6.77 -9.05 -15.01
N GLU A 100 7.71 -8.11 -14.85
CA GLU A 100 8.64 -8.13 -13.71
C GLU A 100 7.99 -7.61 -12.43
N TRP A 101 8.66 -7.83 -11.31
CA TRP A 101 8.24 -7.32 -10.01
C TRP A 101 9.08 -6.11 -9.62
N LEU A 102 8.39 -5.11 -9.09
CA LEU A 102 8.97 -3.97 -8.40
C LEU A 102 8.80 -4.16 -6.90
N MET A 103 9.86 -3.92 -6.15
CA MET A 103 9.79 -3.69 -4.71
C MET A 103 9.80 -2.18 -4.47
N ILE A 104 8.71 -1.65 -3.93
CA ILE A 104 8.48 -0.25 -3.65
C ILE A 104 8.74 0.02 -2.17
N TYR A 105 9.49 1.07 -1.87
CA TYR A 105 9.87 1.43 -0.52
C TYR A 105 10.08 2.95 -0.41
N VAL A 106 10.11 3.46 0.82
CA VAL A 106 10.50 4.84 1.11
C VAL A 106 11.96 4.86 1.56
N SER A 107 12.79 5.74 0.97
CA SER A 107 14.19 5.89 1.36
C SER A 107 14.33 6.28 2.83
N LYS A 108 15.33 5.74 3.52
CA LYS A 108 15.60 6.15 4.91
C LYS A 108 16.10 7.58 5.02
N THR A 109 16.61 8.11 3.91
CA THR A 109 17.12 9.48 3.79
C THR A 109 16.13 10.39 3.07
N ASP A 110 14.90 9.92 2.80
CA ASP A 110 13.88 10.79 2.21
C ASP A 110 13.57 11.98 3.13
N THR A 111 13.45 13.15 2.52
CA THR A 111 13.14 14.42 3.17
C THR A 111 12.06 15.19 2.43
N ALA A 112 11.61 14.70 1.27
CA ALA A 112 10.63 15.36 0.43
C ALA A 112 9.21 14.84 0.67
N PHE A 113 9.05 13.59 1.15
CA PHE A 113 7.77 12.98 1.54
C PHE A 113 6.73 12.89 0.40
N ASP A 114 7.15 13.11 -0.83
CA ASP A 114 6.32 13.22 -2.05
C ASP A 114 6.77 12.25 -3.16
N ASN A 115 7.51 11.21 -2.75
CA ASN A 115 8.10 10.25 -3.65
C ASN A 115 8.25 8.89 -2.96
N VAL A 116 8.41 7.86 -3.80
CA VAL A 116 8.82 6.53 -3.37
C VAL A 116 9.90 6.01 -4.29
N HIS A 117 10.69 5.09 -3.77
CA HIS A 117 11.68 4.35 -4.54
C HIS A 117 11.09 3.03 -5.00
N ALA A 118 11.50 2.58 -6.19
CA ALA A 118 11.23 1.25 -6.69
C ALA A 118 12.54 0.59 -7.11
N VAL A 119 12.67 -0.71 -6.87
CA VAL A 119 13.79 -1.51 -7.36
C VAL A 119 13.25 -2.77 -8.03
N ASN A 120 13.79 -3.11 -9.20
CA ASN A 120 13.38 -4.30 -9.94
C ASN A 120 14.26 -5.52 -9.62
N SER A 121 13.90 -6.69 -10.16
CA SER A 121 14.66 -7.93 -9.96
C SER A 121 16.12 -7.91 -10.44
N LYS A 122 16.49 -6.94 -11.29
CA LYS A 122 17.87 -6.71 -11.76
C LYS A 122 18.65 -5.73 -10.87
N ASN A 123 18.07 -5.31 -9.74
CA ASN A 123 18.58 -4.26 -8.86
C ASN A 123 18.73 -2.89 -9.53
N GLU A 124 17.94 -2.61 -10.56
CA GLU A 124 17.83 -1.26 -11.12
C GLU A 124 16.88 -0.46 -10.24
N SER A 125 17.33 0.72 -9.80
CA SER A 125 16.56 1.58 -8.91
C SER A 125 15.94 2.76 -9.64
N PHE A 126 14.77 3.15 -9.18
CA PHE A 126 13.95 4.20 -9.75
C PHE A 126 13.34 5.04 -8.64
N LEU A 127 13.14 6.33 -8.91
CA LEU A 127 12.37 7.24 -8.08
C LEU A 127 11.06 7.55 -8.81
N TYR A 128 9.94 7.27 -8.17
CA TYR A 128 8.61 7.69 -8.61
C TYR A 128 8.22 8.93 -7.80
N ASP A 129 8.06 10.07 -8.48
CA ASP A 129 7.52 11.28 -7.86
C ASP A 129 6.00 11.35 -8.02
N PHE A 130 5.33 12.04 -7.11
CA PHE A 130 3.86 12.16 -7.14
C PHE A 130 3.35 13.15 -8.20
N GLY A 131 4.24 13.65 -9.05
CA GLY A 131 3.89 14.25 -10.34
C GLY A 131 3.74 13.22 -11.46
N GLY A 132 3.89 11.92 -11.17
CA GLY A 132 3.73 10.82 -12.12
C GLY A 132 4.97 10.53 -12.96
N LYS A 133 6.15 11.07 -12.58
CA LYS A 133 7.39 10.81 -13.32
C LYS A 133 8.22 9.74 -12.64
N ILE A 134 8.91 8.97 -13.48
CA ILE A 134 9.88 7.97 -13.05
C ILE A 134 11.27 8.38 -13.51
N LYS A 135 12.22 8.35 -12.59
CA LYS A 135 13.62 8.62 -12.85
C LYS A 135 14.47 7.43 -12.43
N LYS A 136 15.25 6.86 -13.36
CA LYS A 136 16.26 5.87 -13.02
C LYS A 136 17.37 6.49 -12.18
N LEU A 137 17.75 5.78 -11.12
CA LEU A 137 18.82 6.17 -10.20
C LEU A 137 20.13 5.48 -10.58
N SER A 138 21.27 6.14 -10.35
CA SER A 138 22.59 5.58 -10.61
C SER A 138 23.05 4.59 -9.54
N THR A 139 22.42 4.61 -8.37
CA THR A 139 22.74 3.76 -7.23
C THR A 139 21.48 3.11 -6.67
N THR A 140 21.68 1.97 -6.01
CA THR A 140 20.61 1.20 -5.36
C THR A 140 20.83 1.25 -3.86
N GLU A 141 19.92 1.92 -3.14
CA GLU A 141 19.97 2.02 -1.67
C GLU A 141 19.55 0.70 -1.01
N VAL A 142 18.44 0.11 -1.49
CA VAL A 142 17.91 -1.15 -0.99
C VAL A 142 17.87 -2.14 -2.15
N PRO A 143 18.60 -3.28 -2.08
CA PRO A 143 18.55 -4.29 -3.13
C PRO A 143 17.17 -4.95 -3.17
N PHE A 144 16.76 -5.38 -4.35
CA PHE A 144 15.52 -6.11 -4.52
C PHE A 144 15.56 -7.40 -3.71
N LYS A 145 14.55 -7.56 -2.86
CA LYS A 145 14.33 -8.77 -2.09
C LYS A 145 12.92 -9.25 -2.33
N TRP A 146 12.76 -10.26 -3.17
CA TRP A 146 11.46 -10.89 -3.36
C TRP A 146 11.01 -11.60 -2.09
N THR A 147 9.77 -11.36 -1.68
CA THR A 147 9.13 -12.06 -0.56
C THR A 147 7.83 -12.67 -1.04
N ALA A 148 7.87 -13.89 -1.57
CA ALA A 148 6.66 -14.59 -2.01
C ALA A 148 5.67 -14.76 -0.85
N ILE A 149 4.40 -14.51 -1.12
CA ILE A 149 3.32 -14.69 -0.14
C ILE A 149 2.73 -16.08 -0.29
N ASN A 150 2.71 -16.82 0.81
CA ASN A 150 1.81 -17.95 0.99
C ASN A 150 0.75 -17.53 2.00
N GLN A 151 -0.50 -17.35 1.57
CA GLN A 151 -1.59 -16.91 2.43
C GLN A 151 -1.86 -17.88 3.59
N ASP A 152 -1.52 -19.17 3.46
CA ASP A 152 -1.64 -20.14 4.55
C ASP A 152 -0.73 -19.81 5.73
N ASN A 153 0.30 -18.98 5.54
CA ASN A 153 1.17 -18.50 6.61
C ASN A 153 0.59 -17.28 7.35
N TYR A 154 -0.64 -16.87 7.05
CA TYR A 154 -1.26 -15.68 7.62
C TYR A 154 -2.62 -15.99 8.23
N HIS A 155 -3.01 -15.17 9.21
CA HIS A 155 -4.36 -15.11 9.77
C HIS A 155 -5.03 -13.82 9.31
N HIS A 156 -6.21 -13.92 8.71
CA HIS A 156 -7.03 -12.75 8.42
C HIS A 156 -7.46 -12.08 9.74
N ILE A 157 -7.28 -10.76 9.82
CA ILE A 157 -7.65 -9.96 10.98
C ILE A 157 -8.98 -9.26 10.71
N ILE A 158 -8.99 -8.40 9.67
CA ILE A 158 -10.12 -7.52 9.39
C ILE A 158 -10.11 -7.07 7.92
N ALA A 159 -11.31 -6.87 7.38
CA ALA A 159 -11.55 -6.14 6.15
C ALA A 159 -11.96 -4.70 6.50
N ILE A 160 -11.20 -3.72 6.02
CA ILE A 160 -11.39 -2.30 6.32
C ILE A 160 -12.13 -1.64 5.16
N TYR A 161 -13.19 -0.94 5.51
CA TYR A 161 -14.05 -0.17 4.62
C TYR A 161 -14.10 1.27 5.12
N SER A 162 -14.22 2.24 4.20
CA SER A 162 -14.36 3.64 4.61
C SER A 162 -15.61 3.84 5.48
N SER A 163 -15.58 4.79 6.40
CA SER A 163 -16.77 5.15 7.18
C SER A 163 -17.89 5.70 6.28
N LYS A 164 -17.53 6.42 5.21
CA LYS A 164 -18.49 6.95 4.22
C LYS A 164 -19.28 5.86 3.48
N SER A 165 -18.67 4.70 3.23
CA SER A 165 -19.40 3.57 2.62
C SER A 165 -20.56 3.05 3.49
N PHE A 166 -20.51 3.26 4.81
CA PHE A 166 -21.63 2.94 5.70
C PHE A 166 -22.69 4.05 5.73
N GLU A 167 -22.31 5.33 5.59
CA GLU A 167 -23.27 6.45 5.54
C GLU A 167 -24.19 6.41 4.32
N GLN A 168 -23.73 5.89 3.18
CA GLN A 168 -24.59 5.69 2.00
C GLN A 168 -25.61 4.55 2.15
N SER A 169 -25.45 3.68 3.16
CA SER A 169 -26.31 2.52 3.38
C SER A 169 -27.48 2.77 4.33
N GLU A 170 -27.54 3.93 5.00
CA GLU A 170 -28.76 4.30 5.72
C GLU A 170 -29.84 4.71 4.71
N PRO A 171 -30.93 3.93 4.57
CA PRO A 171 -32.04 4.38 3.75
C PRO A 171 -32.55 5.67 4.35
N LYS A 172 -32.52 6.77 3.57
CA LYS A 172 -33.21 8.01 3.94
C LYS A 172 -34.65 7.64 4.26
N ALA A 173 -34.96 7.64 5.55
CA ALA A 173 -36.27 7.41 6.11
C ALA A 173 -37.29 8.30 5.37
N TRP A 174 -38.15 7.67 4.56
CA TRP A 174 -39.08 8.35 3.64
C TRP A 174 -40.14 9.22 4.34
N TRP A 175 -40.21 9.18 5.67
CA TRP A 175 -41.11 9.94 6.53
C TRP A 175 -40.56 11.28 7.03
N LYS A 176 -39.36 11.72 6.59
CA LYS A 176 -38.79 13.03 7.01
C LYS A 176 -39.21 14.24 6.16
N PHE A 177 -40.30 14.15 5.40
CA PHE A 177 -40.91 15.28 4.71
C PHE A 177 -42.34 15.50 5.23
N TRP A 178 -42.45 16.16 6.38
CA TRP A 178 -43.63 16.89 6.83
C TRP A 178 -43.18 18.32 7.14
#